data_AF-A0A957WBQ5-F1
#
_entry.id   AF-A0A957WBQ5-F1
#
_cell.length_a   1.000
_cell.length_b   1.000
_cell.length_c   1.000
_cell.angle_alpha   90.00
_cell.angle_beta   90.00
_cell.angle_gamma   90.00
#
_symmetry.space_group_name_H-M   'P 1'
#
loop_
_entity.id
_entity.type
_entity.pdbx_description
1 polymer ?
#
loop_
_entity_poly.entity_id
_entity_poly.type
_entity_poly.pdbx_seq_one_letter_code
_entity_poly.pdbx_strand_id
1 'polypeptide(L)' 'MKNFFKGMVTNTGVLGEVMVFLWQRKLWWMIPMITVLLLFGLLLVFANTSGIAPFIYTLF' A
#
# COMPACT_ATOMS: atom_id res chain seq x y z
N MET A 1 -4.17 18.02 -6.48
CA MET A 1 -4.15 16.90 -5.52
C MET A 1 -5.41 16.02 -5.55
N LYS A 2 -6.64 16.56 -5.54
CA LYS A 2 -7.88 15.74 -5.52
C LYS A 2 -8.06 14.78 -6.72
N ASN A 3 -7.52 15.12 -7.89
CA ASN A 3 -7.62 14.29 -9.10
C ASN A 3 -6.73 13.04 -9.09
N PHE A 4 -5.61 13.07 -8.35
CA PHE A 4 -4.67 11.95 -8.25
C PHE A 4 -5.29 10.76 -7.50
N PHE A 5 -5.94 11.06 -6.37
CA PHE A 5 -6.63 10.05 -5.56
C PHE A 5 -7.88 9.49 -6.26
N LYS A 6 -8.57 10.30 -7.07
CA LYS A 6 -9.77 9.87 -7.80
C LYS A 6 -9.46 8.87 -8.92
N GLY A 7 -8.26 8.91 -9.52
CA GLY A 7 -7.82 7.93 -10.53
C GLY A 7 -7.53 6.54 -9.94
N MET A 8 -7.04 6.48 -8.70
CA MET A 8 -6.72 5.21 -8.01
C MET A 8 -7.97 4.41 -7.61
N VAL A 9 -9.11 5.06 -7.39
CA VAL A 9 -10.35 4.43 -6.92
C VAL A 9 -11.36 4.38 -8.06
N THR A 10 -11.05 3.63 -9.13
CA THR A 10 -11.95 3.47 -10.28
C THR A 10 -12.82 2.22 -10.19
N ASN A 11 -12.36 1.15 -9.52
CA ASN A 11 -13.11 -0.11 -9.43
C ASN A 11 -12.87 -0.85 -8.11
N THR A 12 -13.68 -0.57 -7.09
CA THR A 12 -13.61 -1.28 -5.79
C THR A 12 -13.92 -2.78 -5.89
N GLY A 13 -14.61 -3.21 -6.96
CA GLY A 13 -14.92 -4.63 -7.21
C GLY A 13 -13.68 -5.51 -7.44
N VAL A 14 -12.63 -4.97 -8.06
CA VAL A 14 -11.39 -5.73 -8.37
C VAL A 14 -10.68 -6.17 -7.10
N LEU A 15 -10.65 -5.33 -6.06
CA LEU A 15 -10.06 -5.69 -4.76
C LEU A 15 -10.80 -6.85 -4.09
N GLY A 16 -12.12 -6.90 -4.22
CA GLY A 16 -12.94 -8.00 -3.72
C GLY A 16 -12.64 -9.32 -4.44
N GLU A 17 -12.54 -9.30 -5.78
CA GLU A 17 -12.20 -10.47 -6.58
C GLU A 17 -10.81 -11.03 -6.24
N VAL A 18 -9.82 -10.17 -6.03
CA VAL A 18 -8.47 -10.57 -5.59
C VAL A 18 -8.50 -11.21 -4.21
N MET A 19 -9.26 -10.65 -3.26
CA MET A 19 -9.40 -11.26 -1.92
C MET A 19 -10.07 -12.63 -1.96
N VAL A 20 -11.13 -12.78 -2.75
CA VAL A 20 -11.80 -14.08 -2.96
C VAL A 20 -10.83 -15.08 -3.59
N PHE A 21 -10.05 -14.68 -4.60
CA PHE A 21 -9.04 -15.52 -5.22
C PHE A 21 -7.97 -16.00 -4.23
N LEU A 22 -7.44 -15.11 -3.40
CA LEU A 22 -6.45 -15.44 -2.37
C LEU A 22 -7.01 -16.46 -1.36
N TRP A 23 -8.29 -16.33 -1.00
CA TRP A 23 -8.95 -17.25 -0.08
C TRP A 23 -9.18 -18.63 -0.69
N GLN A 24 -9.64 -18.67 -1.95
CA GLN A 24 -9.87 -19.91 -2.72
C GLN A 24 -8.56 -20.69 -2.92
N ARG A 25 -7.45 -19.99 -3.18
CA ARG A 25 -6.12 -20.59 -3.37
C ARG A 25 -5.37 -20.87 -2.05
N LYS A 26 -5.96 -20.52 -0.90
CA LYS A 26 -5.34 -20.57 0.44
C LYS A 26 -4.00 -19.80 0.53
N LEU A 27 -3.84 -18.75 -0.26
CA LEU A 27 -2.65 -17.90 -0.29
C LEU A 27 -2.67 -16.84 0.84
N TRP A 28 -3.01 -17.25 2.06
CA TRP A 28 -3.25 -16.34 3.17
C TRP A 28 -1.98 -15.61 3.62
N TRP A 29 -0.82 -16.19 3.29
CA TRP A 29 0.51 -15.65 3.54
C TRP A 29 0.83 -14.44 2.65
N MET A 30 0.10 -14.25 1.55
CA MET A 30 0.27 -13.06 0.71
C MET A 30 -0.31 -11.81 1.37
N ILE A 31 -1.34 -11.95 2.20
CA ILE A 31 -1.99 -10.84 2.90
C ILE A 31 -0.96 -10.05 3.76
N PRO A 32 -0.18 -10.68 4.66
CA PRO A 32 0.83 -9.95 5.43
C PRO A 32 1.93 -9.35 4.55
N MET A 33 2.35 -10.05 3.49
CA MET A 33 3.38 -9.53 2.57
C MET A 33 2.91 -8.26 1.83
N ILE A 34 1.69 -8.29 1.27
CA ILE A 34 1.07 -7.13 0.61
C ILE A 34 0.87 -5.99 1.62
N THR A 35 0.49 -6.31 2.86
CA THR A 35 0.30 -5.31 3.92
C THR A 35 1.61 -4.57 4.24
N VAL A 36 2.73 -5.29 4.38
CA VAL A 36 4.05 -4.69 4.61
C VAL A 36 4.44 -3.78 3.42
N LEU A 37 4.23 -4.23 2.19
CA LEU A 37 4.50 -3.42 1.00
C LEU A 37 3.66 -2.12 0.96
N LEU A 38 2.38 -2.21 1.30
CA LEU A 38 1.51 -1.03 1.39
C LEU A 38 1.96 -0.08 2.51
N LEU A 39 2.37 -0.61 3.66
CA LEU A 39 2.94 0.19 4.75
C LEU A 39 4.23 0.90 4.32
N PHE A 40 5.12 0.24 3.58
CA PHE A 40 6.31 0.89 3.02
C PHE A 40 5.93 1.97 2.00
N GLY A 41 4.99 1.70 1.10
CA GLY A 41 4.49 2.71 0.16
C GLY A 41 3.91 3.95 0.87
N LEU A 42 3.14 3.72 1.93
CA LEU A 42 2.59 4.77 2.79
C LEU A 42 3.71 5.55 3.49
N LEU A 43 4.70 4.85 4.04
CA LEU A 43 5.87 5.42 4.69
C LEU A 43 6.65 6.29 3.72
N LEU A 44 6.86 5.85 2.47
CA LEU A 44 7.53 6.65 1.44
C LEU A 44 6.76 7.92 1.08
N VAL A 45 5.42 7.84 0.94
CA VAL A 45 4.59 9.03 0.68
C VAL A 45 4.71 10.04 1.83
N PHE A 46 4.69 9.57 3.07
CA PHE A 46 4.88 10.44 4.24
C PHE A 46 6.31 10.93 4.39
N ALA A 47 7.33 10.12 4.10
CA ALA A 47 8.73 10.53 4.13
C ALA A 47 9.03 11.66 3.15
N ASN A 48 8.38 11.66 1.98
CA ASN A 48 8.52 12.75 1.00
C ASN A 48 7.73 14.02 1.38
N THR A 49 6.65 13.90 2.16
CA THR A 49 5.77 15.02 2.52
C THR A 49 6.09 15.63 3.89
N SER A 50 6.74 14.88 4.78
CA SER A 50 7.06 15.28 6.15
C SER A 50 8.54 15.61 6.29
N GLY A 51 8.88 16.56 7.17
CA GLY A 51 10.26 16.86 7.56
C GLY A 51 10.99 15.72 8.30
N ILE A 52 10.47 14.49 8.22
CA ILE A 52 11.02 13.27 8.80
C ILE A 52 12.11 12.66 7.90
N ALA A 53 12.18 13.05 6.61
CA ALA A 53 13.20 12.60 5.67
C ALA A 53 14.65 12.58 6.24
N PRO A 54 15.13 13.59 6.98
CA PRO A 54 16.48 13.60 7.55
C PRO A 54 16.75 12.49 8.57
N PHE A 55 15.73 12.01 9.29
CA PHE A 55 15.89 10.98 10.32
C PHE A 55 15.95 9.57 9.75
N ILE A 56 15.42 9.35 8.54
CA ILE A 56 15.59 8.08 7.82
C ILE A 56 17.05 7.97 7.35
N TYR A 57 17.66 9.07 6.90
CA TYR A 57 19.07 9.09 6.49
C TYR A 57 20.06 8.87 7.63
N THR A 58 19.66 9.02 8.91
CA THR A 58 20.55 8.76 10.06
C THR A 58 20.57 7.31 10.52
N LEU A 59 19.63 6.47 10.04
CA LEU A 59 19.56 5.04 10.38
C LEU A 59 20.35 4.16 9.41
N PHE A 60 20.94 4.74 8.37
CA PHE A 60 21.80 4.12 7.36
C PHE A 60 23.13 4.89 7.28
#